data_AF-A0A940T4Z7-F1
#
_entry.id   AF-A0A940T4Z7-F1
#
_cell.length_a   1.000
_cell.length_b   1.000
_cell.length_c   1.000
_cell.angle_alpha   90.00
_cell.angle_beta   90.00
_cell.angle_gamma   90.00
#
_symmetry.space_group_name_H-M   'P 1'
#
loop_
_entity.id
_entity.type
_entity.pdbx_description
1 polymer ?
#
loop_
_entity_poly.entity_id
_entity_poly.type
_entity_poly.pdbx_seq_one_letter_code
_entity_poly.pdbx_strand_id
1 'polypeptide(L)'
;MPKDFIVAIELGSSKMTGIAGRKNLDGSIQVLACVKEDASMCIRKGVVYNIEKTAQRLTNIINRMEKQLKTTITQVYVGVGGQSIRSVRNVITKELPADTFVTQDMVIELMDANRSVNYPEQEILDAAVQEYKVDSQFQFEPVGIQCSHIEGNFLNILQRKTFYKNLNKCFEVAGIAVAEMYLAPLALADSVLTEAEKRSGCTLVDMGADTTTVSVYSKNILRHLAVIPLGGNNITKDIASLQMEEADAEKMKLKYGSAWTENNDIDNNMKYSIDPERQVETRKFIEIVEGRLEEIIANVWYQVPEEYCEKLLGGIILTGGGSNMKDIEKGFQNYTHIDKIRVAKFVNQTIVSNISDINSHDGQMNTVLGLLAKGEINCAGQEYDPTGDLFKTKTNDATTPERRPRSAAETPAGVVRTAEEIRRAEEEARIKREEEERVAREEAEAKAREEAQRRKENSIWHKAIKGLKEFGKKMVEDDE
;
A
#
# COMPACT_ATOMS: atom_id res chain seq x y z
N MET A 1 -21.67 18.61 -9.56
CA MET A 1 -20.49 17.82 -9.98
C MET A 1 -20.51 16.52 -9.20
N PRO A 2 -20.18 15.36 -9.79
CA PRO A 2 -19.98 14.16 -9.01
C PRO A 2 -18.92 14.44 -7.96
N LYS A 3 -19.20 14.06 -6.71
CA LYS A 3 -18.21 14.20 -5.65
C LYS A 3 -17.12 13.16 -5.93
N ASP A 4 -15.88 13.58 -5.78
CA ASP A 4 -14.72 12.74 -5.95
C ASP A 4 -13.86 12.84 -4.69
N PHE A 5 -13.72 11.70 -4.02
CA PHE A 5 -12.87 11.53 -2.85
C PHE A 5 -12.50 10.06 -2.65
N ILE A 6 -11.34 9.85 -2.04
CA ILE A 6 -10.83 8.57 -1.59
C ILE A 6 -11.12 8.43 -0.10
N VAL A 7 -11.45 7.23 0.35
CA VAL A 7 -11.59 6.88 1.78
C VAL A 7 -10.57 5.82 2.13
N ALA A 8 -9.78 6.07 3.18
CA ALA A 8 -8.84 5.10 3.75
C ALA A 8 -9.14 4.86 5.23
N ILE A 9 -9.01 3.61 5.67
CA ILE A 9 -9.17 3.19 7.06
C ILE A 9 -7.90 2.49 7.54
N GLU A 10 -7.34 3.02 8.63
CA GLU A 10 -6.24 2.39 9.38
C GLU A 10 -6.78 1.73 10.66
N LEU A 11 -6.40 0.47 10.87
CA LEU A 11 -6.77 -0.31 12.06
C LEU A 11 -5.62 -0.35 13.06
N GLY A 12 -5.51 0.69 13.89
CA GLY A 12 -4.55 0.75 15.00
C GLY A 12 -5.06 0.08 16.27
N SER A 13 -4.15 -0.32 17.16
CA SER A 13 -4.52 -0.95 18.45
C SER A 13 -5.10 0.05 19.45
N SER A 14 -4.64 1.29 19.41
CA SER A 14 -5.20 2.37 20.25
C SER A 14 -6.48 2.94 19.62
N LYS A 15 -6.46 3.18 18.31
CA LYS A 15 -7.57 3.81 17.60
C LYS A 15 -7.70 3.29 16.17
N MET A 16 -8.93 3.21 15.68
CA MET A 16 -9.25 3.06 14.27
C MET A 16 -9.49 4.45 13.68
N THR A 17 -8.87 4.73 12.54
CA THR A 17 -8.91 6.05 11.91
C THR A 17 -9.41 5.91 10.49
N GLY A 18 -10.55 6.54 10.19
CA GLY A 18 -11.05 6.73 8.83
C GLY A 18 -10.76 8.15 8.36
N ILE A 19 -10.18 8.29 7.17
CA ILE A 19 -9.91 9.58 6.54
C ILE A 19 -10.50 9.61 5.13
N ALA A 20 -11.06 10.75 4.74
CA ALA A 20 -11.46 11.01 3.37
C ALA A 20 -10.70 12.21 2.83
N GLY A 21 -10.25 12.12 1.57
CA GLY A 21 -9.59 13.24 0.92
C GLY A 21 -9.76 13.22 -0.59
N ARG A 22 -9.62 14.40 -1.19
CA ARG A 22 -9.59 14.59 -2.63
C ARG A 22 -8.15 14.78 -3.09
N LYS A 23 -7.75 14.01 -4.10
CA LYS A 23 -6.47 14.21 -4.78
C LYS A 23 -6.64 15.25 -5.89
N ASN A 24 -5.76 16.23 -5.90
CA ASN A 24 -5.69 17.23 -6.95
C ASN A 24 -4.74 16.75 -8.07
N LEU A 25 -4.83 17.39 -9.24
CA LEU A 25 -4.01 17.04 -10.40
C LEU A 25 -2.52 17.32 -10.19
N ASP A 26 -2.18 18.21 -9.26
CA ASP A 26 -0.80 18.53 -8.87
C ASP A 26 -0.21 17.53 -7.85
N GLY A 27 -0.97 16.50 -7.47
CA GLY A 27 -0.58 15.50 -6.48
C GLY A 27 -0.83 15.90 -5.02
N SER A 28 -1.30 17.13 -4.76
CA SER A 28 -1.71 17.54 -3.41
C SER A 28 -3.01 16.85 -2.98
N ILE A 29 -3.17 16.64 -1.67
CA ILE A 29 -4.34 15.98 -1.10
C ILE A 29 -5.07 16.94 -0.18
N GLN A 30 -6.33 17.23 -0.51
CA GLN A 30 -7.23 17.97 0.37
C GLN A 30 -8.00 17.00 1.27
N VAL A 31 -7.76 17.03 2.58
CA VAL A 31 -8.49 16.21 3.55
C VAL A 31 -9.87 16.83 3.80
N LEU A 32 -10.91 16.02 3.62
CA LEU A 32 -12.32 16.43 3.71
C LEU A 32 -12.97 16.00 5.02
N ALA A 33 -12.61 14.82 5.53
CA ALA A 33 -13.14 14.27 6.76
C ALA A 33 -12.10 13.39 7.46
N CYS A 34 -12.17 13.36 8.79
CA CYS A 34 -11.37 12.47 9.62
C CYS A 34 -12.22 12.03 10.82
N VAL A 35 -12.32 10.72 11.03
CA VAL A 35 -13.07 10.12 12.13
C VAL A 35 -12.19 9.11 12.84
N LYS A 36 -12.18 9.19 14.18
CA LYS A 36 -11.45 8.27 15.06
C LYS A 36 -12.43 7.57 15.99
N GLU A 37 -12.17 6.30 16.23
CA GLU A 37 -12.88 5.45 17.20
C GLU A 37 -11.85 4.71 18.07
N ASP A 38 -12.17 4.52 19.34
CA ASP A 38 -11.34 3.70 20.24
C ASP A 38 -11.35 2.23 19.80
N ALA A 39 -10.15 1.64 19.79
CA ALA A 39 -9.92 0.28 19.31
C ALA A 39 -9.42 -0.68 20.39
N SER A 40 -9.16 -0.18 21.61
CA SER A 40 -8.57 -0.94 22.72
C SER A 40 -9.31 -2.25 23.05
N MET A 41 -10.63 -2.27 22.81
CA MET A 41 -11.51 -3.40 23.11
C MET A 41 -11.69 -4.40 21.96
N CYS A 42 -11.12 -4.14 20.77
CA CYS A 42 -11.36 -4.96 19.58
C CYS A 42 -10.10 -5.26 18.73
N ILE A 43 -9.07 -4.43 18.80
CA ILE A 43 -7.77 -4.63 18.15
C ILE A 43 -6.69 -4.73 19.21
N ARG A 44 -5.83 -5.75 19.11
CA ARG A 44 -4.68 -5.91 19.99
C ARG A 44 -3.47 -6.25 19.15
N LYS A 45 -2.35 -5.57 19.36
CA LYS A 45 -1.13 -5.77 18.56
C LYS A 45 -1.37 -5.69 17.04
N GLY A 46 -2.28 -4.80 16.63
CA GLY A 46 -2.65 -4.55 15.24
C GLY A 46 -3.45 -5.68 14.57
N VAL A 47 -3.91 -6.68 15.32
CA VAL A 47 -4.76 -7.75 14.81
C VAL A 47 -6.15 -7.69 15.43
N VAL A 48 -7.17 -8.02 14.64
CA VAL A 48 -8.54 -8.07 15.13
C VAL A 48 -8.70 -9.25 16.10
N TYR A 49 -9.06 -8.92 17.33
CA TYR A 49 -9.37 -9.87 18.39
C TYR A 49 -10.89 -10.07 18.57
N ASN A 50 -11.71 -9.02 18.37
CA ASN A 50 -13.17 -9.10 18.48
C ASN A 50 -13.85 -8.57 17.21
N ILE A 51 -14.34 -9.49 16.37
CA ILE A 51 -14.93 -9.20 15.06
C ILE A 51 -16.16 -8.30 15.17
N GLU A 52 -17.08 -8.60 16.09
CA GLU A 52 -18.34 -7.85 16.23
C GLU A 52 -18.10 -6.40 16.67
N LYS A 53 -17.24 -6.20 17.67
CA LYS A 53 -16.86 -4.86 18.12
C LYS A 53 -16.11 -4.11 17.03
N THR A 54 -15.20 -4.76 16.29
CA THR A 54 -14.51 -4.12 15.17
C THR A 54 -15.49 -3.71 14.07
N ALA A 55 -16.42 -4.58 13.68
CA ALA A 55 -17.45 -4.26 12.70
C ALA A 55 -18.31 -3.06 13.15
N GLN A 56 -18.72 -3.03 14.42
CA GLN A 56 -19.45 -1.88 14.98
C GLN A 56 -18.64 -0.57 14.89
N ARG A 57 -17.34 -0.60 15.21
CA ARG A 57 -16.47 0.58 15.10
C ARG A 57 -16.29 1.03 13.64
N LEU A 58 -16.16 0.09 12.70
CA LEU A 58 -16.12 0.40 11.27
C LEU A 58 -17.41 1.07 10.80
N THR A 59 -18.57 0.53 11.16
CA THR A 59 -19.88 1.11 10.81
C THR A 59 -20.02 2.52 11.41
N ASN A 60 -19.58 2.74 12.65
CA ASN A 60 -19.56 4.08 13.26
C ASN A 60 -18.68 5.07 12.47
N ILE A 61 -17.49 4.64 12.06
CA ILE A 61 -16.58 5.46 11.24
C ILE A 61 -17.27 5.87 9.94
N ILE A 62 -17.80 4.89 9.19
CA ILE A 62 -18.47 5.14 7.90
C ILE A 62 -19.65 6.10 8.09
N ASN A 63 -20.58 5.81 9.01
CA ASN A 63 -21.76 6.66 9.23
C ASN A 63 -21.38 8.10 9.60
N ARG A 64 -20.36 8.29 10.44
CA ARG A 64 -19.87 9.63 10.82
C ARG A 64 -19.20 10.34 9.64
N MET A 65 -18.46 9.62 8.81
CA MET A 65 -17.82 10.17 7.61
C MET A 65 -18.85 10.55 6.54
N GLU A 66 -19.82 9.68 6.24
CA GLU A 66 -20.88 9.96 5.28
C GLU A 66 -21.68 11.22 5.66
N LYS A 67 -21.97 11.39 6.95
CA LYS A 67 -22.61 12.59 7.49
C LYS A 67 -21.76 13.86 7.30
N GLN A 68 -20.43 13.78 7.52
CA GLN A 68 -19.52 14.92 7.30
C GLN A 68 -19.39 15.26 5.80
N LEU A 69 -19.30 14.25 4.94
CA LEU A 69 -19.13 14.38 3.50
C LEU A 69 -20.45 14.68 2.76
N LYS A 70 -21.59 14.46 3.43
CA LYS A 70 -22.94 14.47 2.85
C LYS A 70 -23.05 13.56 1.61
N THR A 71 -22.36 12.43 1.66
CA THR A 71 -22.26 11.47 0.54
C THR A 71 -22.08 10.09 1.11
N THR A 72 -22.75 9.11 0.52
CA THR A 72 -22.51 7.69 0.84
C THR A 72 -21.11 7.26 0.41
N ILE A 73 -20.55 6.25 1.07
CA ILE A 73 -19.24 5.67 0.79
C ILE A 73 -19.46 4.30 0.17
N THR A 74 -19.06 4.12 -1.09
CA THR A 74 -19.29 2.86 -1.82
C THR A 74 -18.24 1.81 -1.51
N GLN A 75 -17.02 2.23 -1.21
CA GLN A 75 -15.87 1.35 -0.94
C GLN A 75 -14.77 2.10 -0.20
N VAL A 76 -13.85 1.37 0.43
CA VAL A 76 -12.73 1.94 1.19
C VAL A 76 -11.40 1.24 0.91
N TYR A 77 -10.32 1.97 1.07
CA TYR A 77 -8.96 1.42 1.17
C TYR A 77 -8.64 1.07 2.61
N VAL A 78 -7.96 -0.06 2.82
CA VAL A 78 -7.67 -0.56 4.17
C VAL A 78 -6.18 -0.79 4.37
N GLY A 79 -5.65 -0.29 5.48
CA GLY A 79 -4.29 -0.59 5.92
C GLY A 79 -4.23 -1.88 6.71
N VAL A 80 -3.49 -2.86 6.20
CA VAL A 80 -3.18 -4.12 6.87
C VAL A 80 -1.82 -3.99 7.55
N GLY A 81 -1.83 -4.18 8.86
CA GLY A 81 -0.63 -4.13 9.71
C GLY A 81 -0.69 -5.19 10.79
N GLY A 82 0.12 -4.98 11.84
CA GLY A 82 0.00 -5.74 13.07
C GLY A 82 0.81 -7.03 13.12
N GLN A 83 0.63 -7.71 14.26
CA GLN A 83 1.39 -8.89 14.63
C GLN A 83 1.33 -9.97 13.55
N SER A 84 2.42 -10.73 13.43
CA SER A 84 2.63 -11.81 12.45
C SER A 84 3.05 -11.37 11.06
N ILE A 85 3.01 -10.08 10.72
CA ILE A 85 3.63 -9.62 9.48
C ILE A 85 5.16 -9.75 9.63
N ARG A 86 5.78 -10.51 8.72
CA ARG A 86 7.23 -10.67 8.63
C ARG A 86 7.65 -11.01 7.21
N SER A 87 8.84 -10.59 6.83
CA SER A 87 9.46 -11.00 5.58
C SER A 87 10.22 -12.33 5.73
N VAL A 88 10.18 -13.16 4.69
CA VAL A 88 10.94 -14.40 4.55
C VAL A 88 11.59 -14.40 3.18
N ARG A 89 12.91 -14.66 3.14
CA ARG A 89 13.62 -14.82 1.88
C ARG A 89 13.28 -16.17 1.26
N ASN A 90 13.12 -16.18 -0.04
CA ASN A 90 12.91 -17.39 -0.82
C ASN A 90 13.68 -17.30 -2.13
N VAL A 91 14.22 -18.43 -2.56
CA VAL A 91 14.96 -18.54 -3.81
C VAL A 91 14.27 -19.59 -4.67
N ILE A 92 13.95 -19.22 -5.92
CA ILE A 92 13.45 -20.15 -6.93
C ILE A 92 14.53 -20.30 -7.98
N THR A 93 14.84 -21.55 -8.33
CA THR A 93 15.90 -21.87 -9.28
C THR A 93 15.32 -22.56 -10.51
N LYS A 94 15.86 -22.23 -11.69
CA LYS A 94 15.52 -22.87 -12.95
C LYS A 94 16.79 -23.17 -13.73
N GLU A 95 16.95 -24.43 -14.11
CA GLU A 95 17.98 -24.89 -15.05
C GLU A 95 17.50 -24.67 -16.49
N LEU A 96 18.37 -24.15 -17.33
CA LEU A 96 18.11 -23.84 -18.73
C LEU A 96 19.08 -24.62 -19.63
N PRO A 97 18.67 -24.95 -20.86
CA PRO A 97 19.61 -25.45 -21.86
C PRO A 97 20.78 -24.47 -22.06
N ALA A 98 21.94 -25.00 -22.46
CA ALA A 98 23.09 -24.17 -22.80
C ALA A 98 22.71 -23.09 -23.83
N ASP A 99 23.31 -21.90 -23.69
CA ASP A 99 23.10 -20.75 -24.57
C ASP A 99 21.66 -20.19 -24.62
N THR A 100 20.84 -20.48 -23.60
CA THR A 100 19.49 -19.92 -23.50
C THR A 100 19.53 -18.47 -23.02
N PHE A 101 18.81 -17.60 -23.71
CA PHE A 101 18.55 -16.24 -23.25
C PHE A 101 17.38 -16.23 -22.27
N VAL A 102 17.55 -15.54 -21.14
CA VAL A 102 16.46 -15.30 -20.19
C VAL A 102 15.36 -14.48 -20.86
N THR A 103 14.14 -15.00 -20.86
CA THR A 103 12.96 -14.29 -21.39
C THR A 103 12.13 -13.68 -20.26
N GLN A 104 11.24 -12.73 -20.61
CA GLN A 104 10.29 -12.17 -19.66
C GLN A 104 9.37 -13.25 -19.07
N ASP A 105 8.96 -14.24 -19.88
CA ASP A 105 8.12 -15.35 -19.42
C ASP A 105 8.82 -16.18 -18.34
N MET A 106 10.13 -16.43 -18.47
CA MET A 106 10.91 -17.13 -17.44
C MET A 106 10.93 -16.35 -16.12
N VAL A 107 11.04 -15.03 -16.18
CA VAL A 107 11.00 -14.16 -14.99
C VAL A 107 9.62 -14.23 -14.31
N ILE A 108 8.54 -14.20 -15.10
CA ILE A 108 7.17 -14.34 -14.59
C ILE A 108 6.98 -15.72 -13.95
N GLU A 109 7.44 -16.79 -14.59
CA GLU A 109 7.36 -18.15 -14.05
C GLU A 109 8.09 -18.30 -12.70
N LEU A 110 9.28 -17.69 -12.54
CA LEU A 110 10.00 -17.68 -11.26
C LEU A 110 9.19 -16.99 -10.16
N MET A 111 8.54 -15.86 -10.48
CA MET A 111 7.69 -15.13 -9.53
C MET A 111 6.42 -15.93 -9.19
N ASP A 112 5.78 -16.56 -10.17
CA ASP A 112 4.58 -17.38 -9.96
C ASP A 112 4.88 -18.63 -9.13
N ALA A 113 6.03 -19.27 -9.38
CA ALA A 113 6.54 -20.36 -8.55
C ALA A 113 6.79 -19.90 -7.11
N ASN A 114 7.39 -18.71 -6.93
CA ASN A 114 7.61 -18.12 -5.61
C ASN A 114 6.29 -17.84 -4.87
N ARG A 115 5.28 -17.28 -5.56
CA ARG A 115 3.96 -17.01 -4.99
C ARG A 115 3.16 -18.28 -4.67
N SER A 116 3.51 -19.38 -5.30
CA SER A 116 2.89 -20.70 -5.07
C SER A 116 3.53 -21.46 -3.89
N VAL A 117 4.59 -20.94 -3.27
CA VAL A 117 5.22 -21.57 -2.11
C VAL A 117 4.24 -21.61 -0.94
N ASN A 118 4.00 -22.82 -0.43
CA ASN A 118 3.12 -23.04 0.71
C ASN A 118 3.87 -22.82 2.03
N TYR A 119 3.41 -21.82 2.79
CA TYR A 119 3.82 -21.61 4.18
C TYR A 119 2.68 -22.10 5.11
N PRO A 120 2.92 -23.10 5.98
CA PRO A 120 1.88 -23.58 6.91
C PRO A 120 1.29 -22.45 7.76
N GLU A 121 -0.03 -22.38 7.86
CA GLU A 121 -0.80 -21.35 8.59
C GLU A 121 -0.56 -19.88 8.15
N GLN A 122 0.25 -19.64 7.12
CA GLN A 122 0.60 -18.31 6.63
C GLN A 122 0.28 -18.16 5.14
N GLU A 123 0.04 -16.93 4.71
CA GLU A 123 -0.12 -16.57 3.29
C GLU A 123 0.85 -15.45 2.91
N ILE A 124 1.20 -15.42 1.63
CA ILE A 124 2.02 -14.36 1.04
C ILE A 124 1.10 -13.19 0.73
N LEU A 125 1.28 -12.06 1.42
CA LEU A 125 0.56 -10.82 1.15
C LEU A 125 1.19 -10.05 -0.01
N ASP A 126 2.52 -10.10 -0.12
CA ASP A 126 3.28 -9.46 -1.19
C ASP A 126 4.65 -10.13 -1.33
N ALA A 127 5.32 -9.93 -2.47
CA ALA A 127 6.64 -10.47 -2.76
C ALA A 127 7.50 -9.43 -3.48
N ALA A 128 8.58 -8.98 -2.83
CA ALA A 128 9.54 -8.05 -3.41
C ALA A 128 10.69 -8.81 -4.08
N VAL A 129 10.92 -8.54 -5.37
CA VAL A 129 12.10 -9.03 -6.09
C VAL A 129 13.35 -8.41 -5.46
N GLN A 130 14.33 -9.25 -5.14
CA GLN A 130 15.62 -8.81 -4.62
C GLN A 130 16.59 -8.62 -5.77
N GLU A 131 17.13 -9.73 -6.30
CA GLU A 131 18.10 -9.79 -7.39
C GLU A 131 17.91 -11.14 -8.10
N TYR A 132 18.18 -11.19 -9.40
CA TYR A 132 18.31 -12.45 -10.12
C TYR A 132 19.77 -12.84 -10.15
N LYS A 133 20.06 -14.12 -9.94
CA LYS A 133 21.42 -14.65 -10.12
C LYS A 133 21.45 -15.43 -11.41
N VAL A 134 22.18 -14.89 -12.38
CA VAL A 134 22.35 -15.43 -13.73
C VAL A 134 23.73 -16.09 -13.75
N ASP A 135 23.74 -17.42 -13.75
CA ASP A 135 24.86 -18.29 -13.40
C ASP A 135 25.55 -17.88 -12.08
N SER A 136 26.62 -17.07 -12.14
CA SER A 136 27.38 -16.61 -10.96
C SER A 136 27.29 -15.10 -10.71
N GLN A 137 26.50 -14.36 -11.50
CA GLN A 137 26.41 -12.90 -11.42
C GLN A 137 25.01 -12.44 -11.00
N PHE A 138 24.94 -11.44 -10.13
CA PHE A 138 23.67 -10.82 -9.72
C PHE A 138 23.26 -9.70 -10.68
N GLN A 139 22.00 -9.69 -11.07
CA GLN A 139 21.39 -8.77 -12.01
C GLN A 139 19.99 -8.36 -11.56
N PHE A 140 19.63 -7.08 -11.71
CA PHE A 140 18.26 -6.62 -11.46
C PHE A 140 17.34 -6.90 -12.66
N GLU A 141 17.90 -6.78 -13.87
CA GLU A 141 17.20 -6.97 -15.14
C GLU A 141 17.86 -8.14 -15.89
N PRO A 142 17.41 -9.39 -15.70
CA PRO A 142 18.08 -10.56 -16.24
C PRO A 142 17.71 -10.83 -17.71
N VAL A 143 16.66 -10.20 -18.23
CA VAL A 143 16.10 -10.49 -19.57
C VAL A 143 17.12 -10.15 -20.66
N GLY A 144 17.29 -11.07 -21.60
CA GLY A 144 18.25 -10.94 -22.70
C GLY A 144 19.70 -11.33 -22.33
N ILE A 145 19.95 -11.76 -21.08
CA ILE A 145 21.24 -12.33 -20.68
C ILE A 145 21.22 -13.83 -20.97
N GLN A 146 22.31 -14.34 -21.54
CA GLN A 146 22.51 -15.76 -21.80
C GLN A 146 22.99 -16.46 -20.53
N CYS A 147 22.34 -17.56 -20.14
CA CYS A 147 22.76 -18.38 -19.00
C CYS A 147 22.26 -19.82 -19.08
N SER A 148 22.96 -20.68 -18.36
CA SER A 148 22.52 -22.06 -18.11
C SER A 148 21.69 -22.18 -16.84
N HIS A 149 21.83 -21.25 -15.91
CA HIS A 149 21.21 -21.29 -14.59
C HIS A 149 20.67 -19.92 -14.20
N ILE A 150 19.42 -19.86 -13.76
CA ILE A 150 18.82 -18.63 -13.21
C ILE A 150 18.17 -18.88 -11.85
N GLU A 151 18.53 -18.05 -10.87
CA GLU A 151 17.87 -17.99 -9.57
C GLU A 151 17.10 -16.66 -9.44
N GLY A 152 15.82 -16.70 -9.07
CA GLY A 152 15.06 -15.55 -8.61
C GLY A 152 15.14 -15.46 -7.09
N ASN A 153 15.73 -14.39 -6.56
CA ASN A 153 15.74 -14.12 -5.12
C ASN A 153 14.58 -13.19 -4.77
N PHE A 154 13.72 -13.64 -3.86
CA PHE A 154 12.51 -12.94 -3.46
C PHE A 154 12.46 -12.72 -1.95
N LEU A 155 11.76 -11.66 -1.54
CA LEU A 155 11.40 -11.38 -0.17
C LEU A 155 9.87 -11.45 -0.03
N ASN A 156 9.38 -12.55 0.51
CA ASN A 156 7.96 -12.81 0.71
C ASN A 156 7.49 -12.18 2.01
N ILE A 157 6.46 -11.35 1.95
CA ILE A 157 5.83 -10.73 3.12
C ILE A 157 4.68 -11.63 3.55
N LEU A 158 4.81 -12.27 4.70
CA LEU A 158 3.87 -13.27 5.19
C LEU A 158 3.00 -12.72 6.32
N GLN A 159 1.76 -13.21 6.40
CA GLN A 159 0.89 -13.03 7.56
C GLN A 159 0.15 -14.34 7.87
N ARG A 160 -0.30 -14.54 9.11
CA ARG A 160 -1.19 -15.65 9.47
C ARG A 160 -2.54 -15.54 8.77
N LYS A 161 -2.99 -16.64 8.15
CA LYS A 161 -4.27 -16.72 7.43
C LYS A 161 -5.47 -16.34 8.29
N THR A 162 -5.42 -16.68 9.57
CA THR A 162 -6.50 -16.38 10.52
C THR A 162 -6.68 -14.88 10.76
N PHE A 163 -5.60 -14.11 10.78
CA PHE A 163 -5.67 -12.65 10.99
C PHE A 163 -6.26 -11.96 9.76
N TYR A 164 -5.83 -12.35 8.57
CA TYR A 164 -6.38 -11.82 7.32
C TYR A 164 -7.86 -12.21 7.14
N LYS A 165 -8.22 -13.45 7.43
CA LYS A 165 -9.63 -13.92 7.42
C LYS A 165 -10.50 -13.14 8.40
N ASN A 166 -10.03 -12.92 9.63
CA ASN A 166 -10.79 -12.17 10.64
C ASN A 166 -10.99 -10.71 10.21
N LEU A 167 -9.98 -10.08 9.62
CA LEU A 167 -10.08 -8.72 9.09
C LEU A 167 -11.15 -8.64 7.99
N ASN A 168 -11.09 -9.51 6.99
CA ASN A 168 -12.09 -9.57 5.92
C ASN A 168 -13.50 -9.79 6.48
N LYS A 169 -13.64 -10.67 7.48
CA LYS A 169 -14.94 -10.92 8.13
C LYS A 169 -15.52 -9.68 8.80
N CYS A 170 -14.68 -8.78 9.34
CA CYS A 170 -15.16 -7.53 9.94
C CYS A 170 -15.80 -6.60 8.91
N PHE A 171 -15.19 -6.47 7.73
CA PHE A 171 -15.73 -5.66 6.64
C PHE A 171 -17.01 -6.26 6.06
N GLU A 172 -17.05 -7.60 5.92
CA GLU A 172 -18.26 -8.33 5.51
C GLU A 172 -19.43 -8.09 6.49
N VAL A 173 -19.18 -8.26 7.79
CA VAL A 173 -20.20 -8.04 8.85
C VAL A 173 -20.63 -6.57 8.91
N ALA A 174 -19.70 -5.63 8.68
CA ALA A 174 -20.01 -4.20 8.65
C ALA A 174 -20.72 -3.75 7.37
N GLY A 175 -20.81 -4.60 6.33
CA GLY A 175 -21.39 -4.25 5.04
C GLY A 175 -20.59 -3.23 4.24
N ILE A 176 -19.27 -3.18 4.44
CA ILE A 176 -18.37 -2.20 3.82
C ILE A 176 -17.57 -2.88 2.71
N ALA A 177 -17.70 -2.40 1.48
CA ALA A 177 -16.88 -2.90 0.39
C ALA A 177 -15.44 -2.38 0.51
N VAL A 178 -14.47 -3.26 0.26
CA VAL A 178 -13.04 -2.91 0.26
C VAL A 178 -12.59 -2.81 -1.18
N ALA A 179 -12.05 -1.64 -1.55
CA ALA A 179 -11.49 -1.41 -2.88
C ALA A 179 -10.15 -2.13 -3.03
N GLU A 180 -9.27 -1.98 -2.04
CA GLU A 180 -7.94 -2.61 -1.99
C GLU A 180 -7.45 -2.65 -0.54
N MET A 181 -6.65 -3.66 -0.21
CA MET A 181 -5.93 -3.76 1.05
C MET A 181 -4.44 -3.52 0.81
N TYR A 182 -3.87 -2.51 1.48
CA TYR A 182 -2.44 -2.22 1.39
C TYR A 182 -1.73 -2.65 2.66
N LEU A 183 -0.50 -3.15 2.51
CA LEU A 183 0.43 -3.28 3.63
C LEU A 183 0.75 -1.88 4.17
N ALA A 184 0.21 -1.57 5.35
CA ALA A 184 0.43 -0.32 6.07
C ALA A 184 1.91 0.11 6.14
N PRO A 185 2.88 -0.78 6.47
CA PRO A 185 4.29 -0.38 6.51
C PRO A 185 4.86 0.04 5.15
N LEU A 186 4.36 -0.51 4.04
CA LEU A 186 4.81 -0.11 2.71
C LEU A 186 4.21 1.24 2.29
N ALA A 187 2.90 1.42 2.54
CA ALA A 187 2.23 2.70 2.29
C ALA A 187 2.83 3.85 3.11
N LEU A 188 3.20 3.57 4.37
CA LEU A 188 3.92 4.48 5.26
C LEU A 188 5.30 4.82 4.70
N ALA A 189 6.09 3.81 4.32
CA ALA A 189 7.44 4.01 3.80
C ALA A 189 7.46 4.87 2.53
N ASP A 190 6.50 4.68 1.64
CA ASP A 190 6.37 5.49 0.41
C ASP A 190 6.01 6.96 0.68
N SER A 191 5.41 7.25 1.83
CA SER A 191 4.98 8.59 2.19
C SER A 191 5.97 9.33 3.09
N VAL A 192 6.81 8.60 3.82
CA VAL A 192 7.72 9.17 4.83
C VAL A 192 9.18 9.16 4.39
N LEU A 193 9.63 8.13 3.68
CA LEU A 193 11.00 8.02 3.24
C LEU A 193 11.22 8.83 1.96
N THR A 194 12.38 9.46 1.87
CA THR A 194 12.87 10.05 0.64
C THR A 194 13.57 9.00 -0.23
N GLU A 195 13.59 9.21 -1.54
CA GLU A 195 14.34 8.35 -2.47
C GLU A 195 15.84 8.30 -2.13
N ALA A 196 16.40 9.37 -1.59
CA ALA A 196 17.80 9.38 -1.15
C ALA A 196 18.03 8.43 0.04
N GLU A 197 17.13 8.39 1.02
CA GLU A 197 17.20 7.48 2.17
C GLU A 197 17.03 6.02 1.72
N LYS A 198 16.00 5.72 0.91
CA LYS A 198 15.78 4.36 0.38
C LYS A 198 16.95 3.86 -0.46
N ARG A 199 17.57 4.72 -1.26
CA ARG A 199 18.69 4.37 -2.14
C ARG A 199 19.97 4.13 -1.36
N SER A 200 20.32 5.06 -0.47
CA SER A 200 21.55 5.03 0.33
C SER A 200 21.51 4.01 1.47
N GLY A 201 20.31 3.52 1.80
CA GLY A 201 20.06 2.49 2.79
C GLY A 201 19.58 3.07 4.11
N CYS A 202 18.43 2.64 4.61
CA CYS A 202 17.87 3.15 5.86
C CYS A 202 16.98 2.12 6.56
N THR A 203 16.75 2.33 7.85
CA THR A 203 15.79 1.57 8.64
C THR A 203 14.64 2.50 9.03
N LEU A 204 13.42 2.19 8.56
CA LEU A 204 12.20 2.84 9.01
C LEU A 204 11.64 2.09 10.22
N VAL A 205 11.38 2.82 11.29
CA VAL A 205 10.82 2.30 12.55
C VAL A 205 9.53 3.05 12.86
N ASP A 206 8.40 2.36 12.75
CA ASP A 206 7.08 2.88 13.14
C ASP A 206 6.75 2.41 14.56
N MET A 207 6.83 3.33 15.52
CA MET A 207 6.57 3.07 16.93
C MET A 207 5.09 3.34 17.25
N GLY A 208 4.27 2.29 17.20
CA GLY A 208 2.85 2.34 17.52
C GLY A 208 2.53 2.08 19.00
N ALA A 209 1.23 1.89 19.28
CA ALA A 209 0.74 1.64 20.63
C ALA A 209 1.10 0.24 21.15
N ASP A 210 0.74 -0.83 20.42
CA ASP A 210 1.04 -2.22 20.83
C ASP A 210 2.16 -2.87 20.00
N THR A 211 2.60 -2.22 18.93
CA THR A 211 3.53 -2.78 17.95
C THR A 211 4.55 -1.75 17.51
N THR A 212 5.75 -2.22 17.21
CA THR A 212 6.80 -1.46 16.54
C THR A 212 7.15 -2.18 15.24
N THR A 213 7.03 -1.50 14.11
CA THR A 213 7.30 -2.09 12.80
C THR A 213 8.66 -1.63 12.29
N VAL A 214 9.49 -2.57 11.84
CA VAL A 214 10.83 -2.31 11.30
C VAL A 214 10.85 -2.68 9.83
N SER A 215 11.26 -1.75 8.98
CA SER A 215 11.48 -1.99 7.55
C SER A 215 12.88 -1.50 7.15
N VAL A 216 13.68 -2.37 6.55
CA VAL A 216 15.02 -2.02 6.05
C VAL A 216 14.96 -1.87 4.54
N TYR A 217 15.43 -0.73 4.05
CA TYR A 217 15.54 -0.44 2.61
C TYR A 217 17.00 -0.27 2.23
N SER A 218 17.36 -0.73 1.03
CA SER A 218 18.68 -0.45 0.43
C SER A 218 18.60 -0.60 -1.08
N LYS A 219 19.22 0.34 -1.81
CA LYS A 219 19.11 0.43 -3.28
C LYS A 219 17.65 0.52 -3.75
N ASN A 220 16.80 1.25 -3.04
CA ASN A 220 15.36 1.40 -3.32
C ASN A 220 14.51 0.13 -3.20
N ILE A 221 15.07 -0.95 -2.64
CA ILE A 221 14.37 -2.24 -2.48
C ILE A 221 14.16 -2.50 -0.99
N LEU A 222 12.98 -3.02 -0.63
CA LEU A 222 12.71 -3.56 0.71
C LEU A 222 13.56 -4.81 0.93
N ARG A 223 14.39 -4.79 1.97
CA ARG A 223 15.34 -5.87 2.31
C ARG A 223 14.92 -6.69 3.52
N HIS A 224 14.14 -6.09 4.42
CA HIS A 224 13.56 -6.75 5.59
C HIS A 224 12.31 -6.02 6.06
N LEU A 225 11.34 -6.76 6.57
CA LEU A 225 10.14 -6.24 7.22
C LEU A 225 9.77 -7.14 8.40
N ALA A 226 9.56 -6.56 9.58
CA ALA A 226 9.07 -7.30 10.73
C ALA A 226 8.24 -6.42 11.65
N VAL A 227 7.18 -6.99 12.23
CA VAL A 227 6.38 -6.34 13.27
C VAL A 227 6.69 -6.96 14.63
N ILE A 228 7.24 -6.14 15.52
CA ILE A 228 7.56 -6.49 16.91
C ILE A 228 6.32 -6.19 17.77
N PRO A 229 5.82 -7.15 18.58
CA PRO A 229 4.62 -6.97 19.41
C PRO A 229 4.92 -6.20 20.72
N LEU A 230 5.70 -5.13 20.62
CA LEU A 230 6.05 -4.19 21.68
C LEU A 230 5.82 -2.76 21.17
N GLY A 231 5.18 -1.91 21.97
CA GLY A 231 4.94 -0.50 21.63
C GLY A 231 4.73 0.38 22.86
N GLY A 232 4.23 1.59 22.66
CA GLY A 232 4.03 2.58 23.74
C GLY A 232 3.12 2.13 24.89
N ASN A 233 2.19 1.20 24.66
CA ASN A 233 1.31 0.63 25.69
C ASN A 233 2.06 -0.32 26.62
N ASN A 234 3.18 -0.91 26.20
CA ASN A 234 4.03 -1.68 27.10
C ASN A 234 4.65 -0.76 28.16
N ILE A 235 5.11 0.42 27.76
CA ILE A 235 5.64 1.45 28.67
C ILE A 235 4.54 1.87 29.67
N THR A 236 3.32 2.13 29.17
CA THR A 236 2.18 2.48 30.02
C THR A 236 1.87 1.40 31.05
N LYS A 237 1.91 0.13 30.65
CA LYS A 237 1.68 -1.01 31.56
C LYS A 237 2.76 -1.16 32.62
N ASP A 238 4.02 -0.90 32.27
CA ASP A 238 5.09 -0.94 33.26
C ASP A 238 4.98 0.23 34.24
N ILE A 239 4.61 1.43 33.79
CA ILE A 239 4.31 2.55 34.68
C ILE A 239 3.12 2.21 35.60
N ALA A 240 2.08 1.56 35.09
CA ALA A 240 0.92 1.14 35.89
C ALA A 240 1.29 0.18 37.03
N SER A 241 2.42 -0.55 36.92
CA SER A 241 2.95 -1.38 38.01
C SER A 241 3.33 -0.58 39.27
N LEU A 242 3.46 0.75 39.15
CA LEU A 242 3.63 1.69 40.27
C LEU A 242 2.31 1.97 41.02
N GLN A 243 1.39 1.01 41.02
CA GLN A 243 0.10 1.06 41.72
C GLN A 243 -0.80 2.21 41.26
N MET A 244 -0.86 2.43 39.94
CA MET A 244 -1.79 3.40 39.34
C MET A 244 -2.56 2.76 38.18
N GLU A 245 -3.71 3.36 37.84
CA GLU A 245 -4.51 2.91 36.70
C GLU A 245 -3.81 3.25 35.38
N GLU A 246 -4.08 2.47 34.31
CA GLU A 246 -3.47 2.70 32.99
C GLU A 246 -3.72 4.11 32.46
N ALA A 247 -4.88 4.70 32.77
CA ALA A 247 -5.22 6.07 32.36
C ALA A 247 -4.31 7.12 33.03
N ASP A 248 -3.93 6.94 34.29
CA ASP A 248 -2.99 7.82 34.97
C ASP A 248 -1.55 7.54 34.54
N ALA A 249 -1.21 6.27 34.33
CA ALA A 249 0.09 5.88 33.77
C ALA A 249 0.33 6.50 32.39
N GLU A 250 -0.68 6.57 31.52
CA GLU A 250 -0.57 7.21 30.21
C GLU A 250 -0.34 8.71 30.34
N LYS A 251 -1.05 9.39 31.24
CA LYS A 251 -0.83 10.83 31.51
C LYS A 251 0.59 11.08 32.02
N MET A 252 1.08 10.23 32.93
CA MET A 252 2.43 10.30 33.45
C MET A 252 3.47 10.08 32.36
N LYS A 253 3.27 9.08 31.49
CA LYS A 253 4.13 8.82 30.32
C LYS A 253 4.20 10.03 29.40
N LEU A 254 3.06 10.60 29.02
CA LEU A 254 2.99 11.77 28.14
C LEU A 254 3.61 13.04 28.76
N LYS A 255 3.55 13.17 30.09
CA LYS A 255 4.04 14.36 30.81
C LYS A 255 5.51 14.30 31.19
N TYR A 256 5.99 13.13 31.62
CA TYR A 256 7.30 12.96 32.24
C TYR A 256 8.21 11.95 31.52
N GLY A 257 7.68 11.17 30.57
CA GLY A 257 8.45 10.15 29.87
C GLY A 257 9.62 10.75 29.08
N SER A 258 10.79 10.11 29.21
CA SER A 258 11.98 10.36 28.42
C SER A 258 12.57 9.03 27.98
N ALA A 259 13.12 8.98 26.77
CA ALA A 259 13.79 7.80 26.24
C ALA A 259 15.25 7.69 26.70
N TRP A 260 15.81 8.80 27.17
CA TRP A 260 17.15 8.86 27.72
C TRP A 260 17.27 10.02 28.71
N THR A 261 17.94 9.78 29.82
CA THR A 261 18.24 10.75 30.87
C THR A 261 19.66 10.51 31.35
N GLU A 262 20.49 11.55 31.36
CA GLU A 262 21.83 11.43 31.92
C GLU A 262 21.72 11.18 33.42
N ASN A 263 22.50 10.22 33.94
CA ASN A 263 22.41 9.85 35.36
C ASN A 263 22.71 11.04 36.31
N ASN A 264 23.48 12.02 35.87
CA ASN A 264 23.77 13.24 36.63
C ASN A 264 22.58 14.22 36.70
N ASP A 265 21.63 14.12 35.79
CA ASP A 265 20.44 14.98 35.72
C ASP A 265 19.28 14.43 36.56
N ILE A 266 19.42 13.21 37.09
CA ILE A 266 18.40 12.55 37.90
C ILE A 266 18.47 13.07 39.34
N ASP A 267 17.50 13.89 39.74
CA ASP A 267 17.30 14.25 41.14
C ASP A 267 16.62 13.09 41.91
N ASN A 268 17.38 12.45 42.79
CA ASN A 268 16.95 11.31 43.59
C ASN A 268 15.91 11.66 44.67
N ASN A 269 15.81 12.94 45.04
CA ASN A 269 14.85 13.40 46.04
C ASN A 269 13.55 13.91 45.41
N MET A 270 13.54 14.10 44.08
CA MET A 270 12.38 14.57 43.35
C MET A 270 11.33 13.46 43.22
N LYS A 271 10.05 13.88 43.26
CA LYS A 271 8.91 13.02 43.02
C LYS A 271 7.99 13.60 41.96
N TYR A 272 7.45 12.75 41.10
CA TYR A 272 6.40 13.12 40.16
C TYR A 272 5.03 12.89 40.78
N SER A 273 4.15 13.89 40.67
CA SER A 273 2.77 13.79 41.14
C SER A 273 1.94 13.01 40.15
N ILE A 274 1.33 11.92 40.63
CA ILE A 274 0.31 11.16 39.88
C ILE A 274 -1.01 11.93 39.95
N ASP A 275 -1.39 12.32 41.16
CA ASP A 275 -2.55 13.13 41.50
C ASP A 275 -2.22 14.00 42.75
N PRO A 276 -3.17 14.77 43.31
CA PRO A 276 -2.90 15.63 44.47
C PRO A 276 -2.36 14.90 45.71
N GLU A 277 -2.62 13.61 45.88
CA GLU A 277 -2.28 12.84 47.09
C GLU A 277 -1.18 11.78 46.85
N ARG A 278 -1.06 11.27 45.61
CA ARG A 278 -0.13 10.20 45.24
C ARG A 278 1.05 10.72 44.42
N GLN A 279 2.24 10.24 44.77
CA GLN A 279 3.49 10.60 44.09
C GLN A 279 4.36 9.37 43.87
N VAL A 280 5.25 9.44 42.88
CA VAL A 280 6.26 8.43 42.58
C VAL A 280 7.65 9.04 42.52
N GLU A 281 8.66 8.30 42.98
CA GLU A 281 10.05 8.71 42.90
C GLU A 281 10.49 8.87 41.44
N THR A 282 11.11 10.01 41.13
CA THR A 282 11.55 10.35 39.77
C THR A 282 12.49 9.29 39.19
N ARG A 283 13.50 8.86 39.96
CA ARG A 283 14.46 7.81 39.54
C ARG A 283 13.75 6.52 39.14
N LYS A 284 12.83 6.03 39.98
CA LYS A 284 12.09 4.79 39.71
C LYS A 284 11.22 4.90 38.46
N PHE A 285 10.59 6.04 38.24
CA PHE A 285 9.81 6.28 37.02
C PHE A 285 10.69 6.26 35.77
N ILE A 286 11.85 6.95 35.81
CA ILE A 286 12.81 6.99 34.70
C ILE A 286 13.32 5.59 34.38
N GLU A 287 13.78 4.82 35.37
CA GLU A 287 14.29 3.46 35.19
C GLU A 287 13.27 2.53 34.51
N ILE A 288 11.98 2.66 34.85
CA ILE A 288 10.91 1.87 34.22
C ILE A 288 10.69 2.26 32.76
N VAL A 289 10.64 3.55 32.47
CA VAL A 289 10.38 4.05 31.11
C VAL A 289 11.56 3.71 30.19
N GLU A 290 12.78 4.01 30.63
CA GLU A 290 14.00 3.78 29.87
C GLU A 290 14.25 2.28 29.68
N GLY A 291 14.06 1.45 30.72
CA GLY A 291 14.22 0.00 30.60
C GLY A 291 13.32 -0.63 29.54
N ARG A 292 12.05 -0.16 29.43
CA ARG A 292 11.17 -0.64 28.35
C ARG A 292 11.56 -0.10 26.98
N LEU A 293 12.00 1.15 26.89
CA LEU A 293 12.46 1.72 25.63
C LEU A 293 13.73 1.05 25.13
N GLU A 294 14.67 0.76 26.03
CA GLU A 294 15.86 -0.03 25.74
C GLU A 294 15.49 -1.39 25.14
N GLU A 295 14.54 -2.12 25.75
CA GLU A 295 14.08 -3.39 25.21
C GLU A 295 13.48 -3.24 23.80
N ILE A 296 12.65 -2.21 23.58
CA ILE A 296 12.06 -1.94 22.26
C ILE A 296 13.16 -1.65 21.24
N ILE A 297 14.10 -0.77 21.57
CA ILE A 297 15.18 -0.35 20.66
C ILE A 297 16.12 -1.53 20.35
N ALA A 298 16.48 -2.33 21.35
CA ALA A 298 17.29 -3.52 21.16
C ALA A 298 16.61 -4.54 20.23
N ASN A 299 15.30 -4.76 20.41
CA ASN A 299 14.53 -5.63 19.52
C ASN A 299 14.42 -5.05 18.10
N VAL A 300 14.31 -3.73 17.96
CA VAL A 300 14.33 -3.04 16.66
C VAL A 300 15.68 -3.25 15.95
N TRP A 301 16.79 -3.03 16.66
CA TRP A 301 18.12 -3.19 16.10
C TRP A 301 18.40 -4.63 15.69
N TYR A 302 17.94 -5.61 16.48
CA TYR A 302 18.02 -7.03 16.13
C TYR A 302 17.29 -7.40 14.83
N GLN A 303 16.32 -6.60 14.38
CA GLN A 303 15.66 -6.82 13.09
C GLN A 303 16.49 -6.33 11.89
N VAL A 304 17.55 -5.56 12.08
CA VAL A 304 18.42 -5.14 10.97
C VAL A 304 19.30 -6.33 10.57
N PRO A 305 19.20 -6.84 9.32
CA PRO A 305 20.05 -7.95 8.91
C PRO A 305 21.53 -7.51 8.88
N GLU A 306 22.41 -8.40 9.32
CA GLU A 306 23.84 -8.14 9.51
C GLU A 306 24.51 -7.56 8.25
N GLU A 307 24.13 -8.04 7.07
CA GLU A 307 24.69 -7.59 5.80
C GLU A 307 24.32 -6.14 5.42
N TYR A 308 23.38 -5.52 6.14
CA TYR A 308 22.95 -4.15 5.94
C TYR A 308 23.36 -3.20 7.06
N CYS A 309 23.84 -3.67 8.22
CA CYS A 309 24.21 -2.81 9.35
C CYS A 309 25.16 -1.67 8.95
N GLU A 310 26.18 -1.96 8.14
CA GLU A 310 27.16 -0.97 7.66
C GLU A 310 26.71 -0.21 6.38
N LYS A 311 25.53 -0.52 5.85
CA LYS A 311 24.99 0.03 4.60
C LYS A 311 23.82 0.99 4.81
N LEU A 312 23.58 1.42 6.05
CA LEU A 312 22.49 2.34 6.41
C LEU A 312 22.92 3.82 6.37
N LEU A 313 23.43 4.31 5.25
CA LEU A 313 23.90 5.71 5.11
C LEU A 313 22.76 6.75 5.26
N GLY A 314 21.52 6.32 5.01
CA GLY A 314 20.29 7.05 5.27
C GLY A 314 19.93 7.13 6.75
N GLY A 315 20.51 6.26 7.60
CA GLY A 315 20.29 6.24 9.04
C GLY A 315 18.99 5.54 9.46
N ILE A 316 18.51 5.87 10.66
CA ILE A 316 17.25 5.37 11.22
C ILE A 316 16.19 6.47 11.14
N ILE A 317 15.05 6.16 10.51
CA ILE A 317 13.90 7.07 10.42
C ILE A 317 12.84 6.56 11.40
N LEU A 318 12.49 7.38 12.39
CA LEU A 318 11.48 7.07 13.39
C LEU A 318 10.15 7.72 13.02
N THR A 319 9.03 7.05 13.26
CA THR A 319 7.70 7.64 13.11
C THR A 319 6.70 6.95 14.04
N GLY A 320 5.42 7.33 13.94
CA GLY A 320 4.36 6.84 14.81
C GLY A 320 4.25 7.59 16.13
N GLY A 321 3.24 7.26 16.94
CA GLY A 321 2.97 7.98 18.19
C GLY A 321 4.09 7.85 19.23
N GLY A 322 4.76 6.69 19.27
CA GLY A 322 5.86 6.41 20.19
C GLY A 322 7.13 7.21 19.91
N SER A 323 7.34 7.67 18.67
CA SER A 323 8.48 8.52 18.32
C SER A 323 8.36 9.95 18.86
N ASN A 324 7.27 10.29 19.55
CA ASN A 324 7.13 11.57 20.26
C ASN A 324 7.70 11.55 21.67
N MET A 325 8.20 10.40 22.14
CA MET A 325 8.89 10.32 23.43
C MET A 325 10.07 11.31 23.43
N LYS A 326 10.23 12.04 24.53
CA LYS A 326 11.34 13.00 24.68
C LYS A 326 12.68 12.26 24.57
N ASP A 327 13.66 12.89 23.93
CA ASP A 327 15.02 12.35 23.76
C ASP A 327 15.08 10.98 23.03
N ILE A 328 14.05 10.61 22.25
CA ILE A 328 14.01 9.33 21.51
C ILE A 328 15.20 9.13 20.57
N GLU A 329 15.67 10.21 19.93
CA GLU A 329 16.84 10.18 19.05
C GLU A 329 18.10 9.80 19.82
N LYS A 330 18.29 10.33 21.04
CA LYS A 330 19.42 9.96 21.89
C LYS A 330 19.35 8.50 22.34
N GLY A 331 18.16 8.03 22.71
CA GLY A 331 17.93 6.62 23.05
C GLY A 331 18.40 5.73 21.90
N PHE A 332 17.90 5.94 20.68
CA PHE A 332 18.35 5.15 19.54
C PHE A 332 19.85 5.31 19.23
N GLN A 333 20.42 6.52 19.30
CA GLN A 333 21.85 6.75 19.09
C GLN A 333 22.71 5.91 20.05
N ASN A 334 22.37 5.92 21.33
CA ASN A 334 23.15 5.23 22.36
C ASN A 334 23.08 3.71 22.24
N TYR A 335 21.90 3.16 21.90
CA TYR A 335 21.71 1.71 21.82
C TYR A 335 22.07 1.10 20.45
N THR A 336 21.99 1.86 19.36
CA THR A 336 22.27 1.35 18.01
C THR A 336 23.63 1.77 17.46
N HIS A 337 24.25 2.80 18.06
CA HIS A 337 25.48 3.43 17.56
C HIS A 337 25.35 4.05 16.15
N ILE A 338 24.12 4.33 15.71
CA ILE A 338 23.85 5.05 14.47
C ILE A 338 23.63 6.54 14.79
N ASP A 339 24.54 7.39 14.31
CA ASP A 339 24.48 8.83 14.56
C ASP A 339 23.30 9.51 13.86
N LYS A 340 23.00 9.06 12.63
CA LYS A 340 21.99 9.69 11.77
C LYS A 340 20.60 9.15 12.09
N ILE A 341 19.84 9.94 12.83
CA ILE A 341 18.46 9.64 13.19
C ILE A 341 17.57 10.80 12.75
N ARG A 342 16.40 10.47 12.20
CA ARG A 342 15.38 11.45 11.82
C ARG A 342 14.02 11.03 12.34
N VAL A 343 13.35 11.89 13.10
CA VAL A 343 11.92 11.69 13.42
C VAL A 343 11.05 12.27 12.31
N ALA A 344 10.41 11.39 11.54
CA ALA A 344 9.43 11.74 10.54
C ALA A 344 8.07 12.05 11.17
N LYS A 345 7.88 13.35 11.42
CA LYS A 345 6.67 13.93 12.01
C LYS A 345 5.47 14.05 11.06
N PHE A 346 5.72 14.02 9.75
CA PHE A 346 4.69 14.16 8.74
C PHE A 346 5.09 13.48 7.43
N VAL A 347 4.13 13.33 6.52
CA VAL A 347 4.34 12.76 5.18
C VAL A 347 4.96 13.78 4.22
N ASN A 348 5.58 13.30 3.14
CA ASN A 348 6.26 14.11 2.13
C ASN A 348 5.27 14.76 1.13
N GLN A 349 4.05 14.22 0.99
CA GLN A 349 3.03 14.78 0.12
C GLN A 349 2.48 16.10 0.67
N THR A 350 2.05 17.00 -0.22
CA THR A 350 1.38 18.23 0.18
C THR A 350 -0.05 17.93 0.64
N ILE A 351 -0.28 18.03 1.95
CA ILE A 351 -1.60 17.82 2.57
C ILE A 351 -2.22 19.18 2.94
N VAL A 352 -3.46 19.40 2.50
CA VAL A 352 -4.26 20.58 2.84
C VAL A 352 -5.41 20.13 3.72
N SER A 353 -5.48 20.61 4.96
CA SER A 353 -6.52 20.23 5.92
C SER A 353 -6.83 21.36 6.90
N ASN A 354 -8.11 21.50 7.26
CA ASN A 354 -8.56 22.36 8.36
C ASN A 354 -8.76 21.57 9.68
N ILE A 355 -8.42 20.28 9.70
CA ILE A 355 -8.60 19.39 10.85
C ILE A 355 -7.35 19.45 11.73
N SER A 356 -7.47 19.86 12.99
CA SER A 356 -6.37 20.02 13.95
C SER A 356 -5.48 18.78 14.04
N ASP A 357 -6.09 17.61 14.08
CA ASP A 357 -5.42 16.31 14.23
C ASP A 357 -4.54 15.93 13.05
N ILE A 358 -4.81 16.48 11.86
CA ILE A 358 -3.96 16.27 10.68
C ILE A 358 -2.76 17.21 10.73
N ASN A 359 -2.94 18.40 11.31
CA ASN A 359 -1.93 19.45 11.38
C ASN A 359 -1.07 19.37 12.67
N SER A 360 -1.19 18.31 13.48
CA SER A 360 -0.38 18.12 14.68
C SER A 360 1.10 17.84 14.39
N HIS A 361 1.40 17.25 13.23
CA HIS A 361 2.75 16.87 12.81
C HIS A 361 3.48 16.06 13.91
N ASP A 362 2.83 15.00 14.38
CA ASP A 362 3.32 14.12 15.46
C ASP A 362 3.50 12.66 14.99
N GLY A 363 3.48 12.42 13.68
CA GLY A 363 3.65 11.10 13.08
C GLY A 363 2.47 10.14 13.25
N GLN A 364 1.49 10.43 14.12
CA GLN A 364 0.38 9.51 14.43
C GLN A 364 -0.58 9.27 13.26
N MET A 365 -0.57 10.15 12.26
CA MET A 365 -1.46 10.10 11.10
C MET A 365 -0.72 9.70 9.82
N ASN A 366 0.59 9.45 9.88
CA ASN A 366 1.40 9.20 8.68
C ASN A 366 0.95 7.96 7.92
N THR A 367 0.60 6.89 8.63
CA THR A 367 0.14 5.63 8.02
C THR A 367 -1.18 5.83 7.29
N VAL A 368 -2.21 6.37 7.95
CA VAL A 368 -3.51 6.65 7.29
C VAL A 368 -3.39 7.65 6.14
N LEU A 369 -2.52 8.67 6.25
CA LEU A 369 -2.25 9.60 5.16
C LEU A 369 -1.55 8.91 3.97
N GLY A 370 -0.63 7.99 4.24
CA GLY A 370 0.01 7.19 3.20
C GLY A 370 -0.95 6.24 2.49
N LEU A 371 -1.90 5.65 3.23
CA LEU A 371 -2.98 4.85 2.64
C LEU A 371 -3.90 5.70 1.75
N LEU A 372 -4.26 6.90 2.21
CA LEU A 372 -5.04 7.86 1.42
C LEU A 372 -4.28 8.26 0.14
N ALA A 373 -2.97 8.47 0.24
CA ALA A 373 -2.11 8.78 -0.90
C ALA A 373 -1.98 7.62 -1.89
N LYS A 374 -2.24 6.37 -1.48
CA LYS A 374 -2.25 5.20 -2.39
C LYS A 374 -3.57 4.99 -3.13
N GLY A 375 -4.70 5.46 -2.60
CA GLY A 375 -5.99 5.16 -3.23
C GLY A 375 -6.23 5.86 -4.57
N GLU A 376 -6.74 5.14 -5.57
CA GLU A 376 -6.89 5.62 -6.95
C GLU A 376 -8.35 5.65 -7.42
N ILE A 377 -9.18 4.78 -6.86
CA ILE A 377 -10.57 4.60 -7.27
C ILE A 377 -11.46 5.46 -6.38
N ASN A 378 -12.35 6.24 -7.00
CA ASN A 378 -13.32 7.06 -6.29
C ASN A 378 -14.18 6.22 -5.33
N CYS A 379 -14.34 6.71 -4.10
CA CYS A 379 -15.13 6.11 -3.03
C CYS A 379 -16.48 6.78 -2.84
N ALA A 380 -16.75 7.88 -3.55
CA ALA A 380 -17.98 8.64 -3.41
C ALA A 380 -19.18 7.93 -4.08
N GLY A 381 -20.26 7.79 -3.32
CA GLY A 381 -21.55 7.29 -3.79
C GLY A 381 -22.57 8.40 -4.05
N GLN A 382 -23.84 8.05 -3.83
CA GLN A 382 -24.97 8.96 -3.92
C GLN A 382 -25.00 9.95 -2.74
N GLU A 383 -25.78 11.01 -2.87
CA GLU A 383 -25.98 11.99 -1.80
C GLU A 383 -26.52 11.32 -0.53
N TYR A 384 -25.98 11.69 0.63
CA TYR A 384 -26.37 11.08 1.90
C TYR A 384 -27.70 11.65 2.38
N ASP A 385 -28.73 10.80 2.49
CA ASP A 385 -30.03 11.13 3.09
C ASP A 385 -30.02 10.77 4.59
N PRO A 386 -29.95 11.76 5.51
CA PRO A 386 -29.93 11.51 6.95
C PRO A 386 -31.28 11.05 7.52
N THR A 387 -32.37 11.14 6.74
CA THR A 387 -33.75 10.81 7.17
C THR A 387 -34.23 9.44 6.74
N GLY A 388 -33.51 8.78 5.82
CA GLY A 388 -33.72 7.38 5.46
C GLY A 388 -35.19 7.02 5.26
N ASP A 389 -35.84 7.60 4.23
CA ASP A 389 -37.19 7.18 3.86
C ASP A 389 -37.13 5.73 3.33
N LEU A 390 -37.33 4.76 4.24
CA LEU A 390 -37.32 3.30 3.96
C LEU A 390 -38.32 2.90 2.86
N PHE A 391 -39.22 3.81 2.46
CA PHE A 391 -40.31 3.58 1.52
C PHE A 391 -40.18 4.31 0.19
N LYS A 392 -39.07 5.01 -0.11
CA LYS A 392 -38.79 5.44 -1.49
C LYS A 392 -38.26 4.27 -2.32
N THR A 393 -39.21 3.41 -2.65
CA THR A 393 -39.33 2.61 -3.86
C THR A 393 -38.03 2.17 -4.53
N LYS A 394 -37.75 0.86 -4.43
CA LYS A 394 -37.20 0.07 -5.52
C LYS A 394 -38.03 0.32 -6.79
N THR A 395 -37.72 1.38 -7.51
CA THR A 395 -38.02 1.47 -8.92
C THR A 395 -36.80 0.88 -9.61
N ASN A 396 -37.02 -0.26 -10.25
CA ASN A 396 -36.06 -0.92 -11.11
C ASN A 396 -35.59 0.09 -12.16
N ASP A 397 -34.37 0.58 -12.03
CA ASP A 397 -33.51 0.83 -13.18
C ASP A 397 -32.31 -0.11 -13.05
N ALA A 398 -32.54 -1.34 -13.50
CA ALA A 398 -31.47 -2.24 -13.88
C ALA A 398 -30.91 -1.77 -15.23
N THR A 399 -30.26 -0.60 -15.25
CA THR A 399 -29.27 -0.29 -16.27
C THR A 399 -27.94 -0.79 -15.76
N THR A 400 -27.63 -2.02 -16.12
CA THR A 400 -26.28 -2.57 -16.13
C THR A 400 -25.34 -1.53 -16.75
N PRO A 401 -24.30 -1.04 -16.04
CA PRO A 401 -23.27 -0.29 -16.71
C PRO A 401 -22.57 -1.28 -17.65
N GLU A 402 -22.60 -1.02 -18.96
CA GLU A 402 -21.75 -1.70 -19.92
C GLU A 402 -20.30 -1.63 -19.43
N ARG A 403 -19.81 -2.76 -18.93
CA ARG A 403 -18.37 -2.98 -18.76
C ARG A 403 -17.76 -2.94 -20.15
N ARG A 404 -17.08 -1.85 -20.49
CA ARG A 404 -16.07 -1.91 -21.56
C ARG A 404 -15.04 -2.97 -21.17
N PRO A 405 -14.72 -3.95 -22.04
CA PRO A 405 -13.67 -4.90 -21.74
C PRO A 405 -12.35 -4.15 -21.52
N ARG A 406 -11.75 -4.32 -20.35
CA ARG A 406 -10.38 -3.86 -20.08
C ARG A 406 -9.44 -4.54 -21.08
N SER A 407 -8.51 -3.78 -21.65
CA SER A 407 -7.41 -4.35 -22.45
C SER A 407 -6.51 -5.22 -21.56
N ALA A 408 -5.99 -6.30 -22.12
CA ALA A 408 -5.25 -7.35 -21.41
C ALA A 408 -3.84 -6.95 -20.92
N ALA A 409 -3.55 -5.66 -20.73
CA ALA A 409 -2.20 -5.17 -20.41
C ALA A 409 -2.02 -4.59 -19.00
N GLU A 410 -3.06 -4.52 -18.16
CA GLU A 410 -2.95 -3.98 -16.79
C GLU A 410 -3.71 -4.87 -15.81
N THR A 411 -2.98 -5.73 -15.09
CA THR A 411 -3.50 -6.50 -13.95
C THR A 411 -2.61 -6.22 -12.75
N PRO A 412 -3.12 -5.70 -11.62
CA PRO A 412 -2.41 -5.76 -10.35
C PRO A 412 -2.39 -7.23 -9.88
N ALA A 413 -1.24 -7.66 -9.37
CA ALA A 413 -1.05 -9.00 -8.85
C ALA A 413 -1.92 -9.25 -7.60
N GLY A 414 -2.64 -10.39 -7.55
CA GLY A 414 -3.19 -10.87 -6.27
C GLY A 414 -4.57 -11.53 -6.26
N VAL A 415 -5.15 -11.97 -7.39
CA VAL A 415 -6.41 -12.75 -7.36
C VAL A 415 -6.27 -14.00 -8.22
N VAL A 416 -6.27 -15.18 -7.58
CA VAL A 416 -6.41 -16.47 -8.27
C VAL A 416 -7.85 -16.55 -8.79
N ARG A 417 -8.02 -16.45 -10.11
CA ARG A 417 -9.33 -16.59 -10.77
C ARG A 417 -9.82 -18.03 -10.70
N THR A 418 -11.12 -18.22 -10.56
CA THR A 418 -11.73 -19.55 -10.52
C THR A 418 -11.67 -20.22 -11.92
N ALA A 419 -11.61 -21.56 -11.98
CA ALA A 419 -11.45 -22.30 -13.25
C ALA A 419 -12.56 -22.03 -14.28
N GLU A 420 -13.74 -21.59 -13.83
CA GLU A 420 -14.87 -21.26 -14.71
C GLU A 420 -14.74 -19.86 -15.31
N GLU A 421 -14.11 -18.92 -14.60
CA GLU A 421 -13.80 -17.57 -15.11
C GLU A 421 -12.70 -17.60 -16.16
N ILE A 422 -11.71 -18.50 -16.02
CA ILE A 422 -10.65 -18.70 -17.02
C ILE A 422 -11.26 -19.20 -18.34
N ARG A 423 -12.14 -20.21 -18.28
CA ARG A 423 -12.80 -20.75 -19.49
C ARG A 423 -13.66 -19.71 -20.21
N ARG A 424 -14.42 -18.90 -19.48
CA ARG A 424 -15.23 -17.83 -20.08
C ARG A 424 -14.36 -16.74 -20.71
N ALA A 425 -13.25 -16.38 -20.07
CA ALA A 425 -12.30 -15.41 -20.62
C ALA A 425 -11.59 -15.93 -21.88
N GLU A 426 -11.24 -17.22 -21.93
CA GLU A 426 -10.66 -17.86 -23.12
C GLU A 426 -11.67 -17.93 -24.28
N GLU A 427 -12.93 -18.22 -24.00
CA GLU A 427 -14.00 -18.27 -25.01
C GLU A 427 -14.33 -16.88 -25.58
N GLU A 428 -14.42 -15.86 -24.72
CA GLU A 428 -14.59 -14.47 -25.15
C GLU A 428 -13.39 -13.97 -25.97
N ALA A 429 -12.17 -14.34 -25.58
CA ALA A 429 -10.96 -13.99 -26.33
C ALA A 429 -10.92 -14.68 -27.70
N ARG A 430 -11.41 -15.92 -27.81
CA ARG A 430 -11.52 -16.63 -29.09
C ARG A 430 -12.51 -15.96 -30.02
N ILE A 431 -13.71 -15.63 -29.53
CA ILE A 431 -14.75 -14.94 -30.32
C ILE A 431 -14.24 -13.58 -30.81
N LYS A 432 -13.53 -12.84 -29.94
CA LYS A 432 -12.98 -11.53 -30.32
C LYS A 432 -11.89 -11.64 -31.39
N ARG A 433 -11.01 -12.64 -31.31
CA ARG A 433 -9.99 -12.89 -32.36
C ARG A 433 -10.61 -13.29 -33.69
N GLU A 434 -11.65 -14.13 -33.67
CA GLU A 434 -12.38 -14.52 -34.88
C GLU A 434 -13.07 -13.31 -35.54
N GLU A 435 -13.61 -12.38 -34.73
CA GLU A 435 -14.22 -11.15 -35.24
C GLU A 435 -13.19 -10.16 -35.79
N GLU A 436 -12.04 -9.99 -35.13
CA GLU A 436 -10.92 -9.18 -35.61
C GLU A 436 -10.34 -9.73 -36.92
N GLU A 437 -10.18 -11.05 -37.07
CA GLU A 437 -9.76 -11.68 -38.33
C GLU A 437 -10.79 -11.51 -39.46
N ARG A 438 -12.08 -11.56 -39.14
CA ARG A 438 -13.16 -11.36 -40.12
C ARG A 438 -13.16 -9.92 -40.66
N VAL A 439 -13.03 -8.94 -39.77
CA VAL A 439 -12.90 -7.52 -40.15
C VAL A 439 -11.62 -7.28 -40.96
N ALA A 440 -10.49 -7.86 -40.55
CA ALA A 440 -9.24 -7.74 -41.30
C ALA A 440 -9.31 -8.34 -42.71
N ARG A 441 -10.04 -9.46 -42.90
CA ARG A 441 -10.31 -10.02 -44.23
C ARG A 441 -11.19 -9.12 -45.08
N GLU A 442 -12.24 -8.54 -44.52
CA GLU A 442 -13.13 -7.63 -45.23
C GLU A 442 -12.39 -6.35 -45.68
N GLU A 443 -11.54 -5.78 -44.83
CA GLU A 443 -10.68 -4.65 -45.19
C GLU A 443 -9.65 -5.00 -46.26
N ALA A 444 -9.04 -6.19 -46.20
CA ALA A 444 -8.10 -6.66 -47.20
C ALA A 444 -8.78 -6.87 -48.56
N GLU A 445 -9.99 -7.44 -48.59
CA GLU A 445 -10.79 -7.57 -49.82
C GLU A 445 -11.21 -6.21 -50.38
N ALA A 446 -11.60 -5.25 -49.52
CA ALA A 446 -11.95 -3.90 -49.94
C ALA A 446 -10.76 -3.19 -50.59
N LYS A 447 -9.57 -3.24 -49.97
CA LYS A 447 -8.33 -2.70 -50.55
C LYS A 447 -7.95 -3.38 -51.86
N ALA A 448 -8.10 -4.70 -51.95
CA ALA A 448 -7.84 -5.43 -53.19
C ALA A 448 -8.81 -5.04 -54.32
N ARG A 449 -10.07 -4.76 -54.00
CA ARG A 449 -11.07 -4.26 -54.97
C ARG A 449 -10.74 -2.84 -55.44
N GLU A 450 -10.31 -1.95 -54.54
CA GLU A 450 -9.84 -0.60 -54.88
C GLU A 450 -8.58 -0.63 -55.76
N GLU A 451 -7.59 -1.47 -55.43
CA GLU A 451 -6.39 -1.63 -56.27
C GLU A 451 -6.71 -2.23 -57.64
N ALA A 452 -7.65 -3.18 -57.71
CA ALA A 452 -8.12 -3.72 -58.97
C ALA A 452 -8.85 -2.67 -59.83
N GLN A 453 -9.62 -1.77 -59.21
CA GLN A 453 -10.24 -0.62 -59.89
C GLN A 453 -9.18 0.37 -60.38
N ARG A 454 -8.21 0.75 -59.54
CA ARG A 454 -7.09 1.63 -59.94
C ARG A 454 -6.23 1.01 -61.06
N ARG A 455 -6.03 -0.31 -61.06
CA ARG A 455 -5.35 -1.03 -62.16
C ARG A 455 -6.17 -1.04 -63.45
N LYS A 456 -7.50 -1.12 -63.38
CA LYS A 456 -8.39 -1.00 -64.55
C LYS A 456 -8.36 0.41 -65.14
N GLU A 457 -8.34 1.45 -64.29
CA GLU A 457 -8.24 2.85 -64.72
C GLU A 457 -6.86 3.20 -65.30
N ASN A 458 -5.78 2.60 -64.78
CA ASN A 458 -4.42 2.79 -65.27
C ASN A 458 -4.01 1.83 -66.41
N SER A 459 -4.92 0.96 -66.86
CA SER A 459 -4.67 0.07 -67.99
C SER A 459 -4.54 0.86 -69.30
N ILE A 460 -3.53 0.53 -70.09
CA ILE A 460 -3.13 1.16 -71.36
C ILE A 460 -4.32 1.31 -72.34
N TRP A 461 -5.30 0.42 -72.25
CA TRP A 461 -6.55 0.46 -73.03
C TRP A 461 -7.47 1.65 -72.68
N HIS A 462 -7.54 2.10 -71.43
CA HIS A 462 -8.34 3.27 -71.03
C HIS A 462 -7.68 4.59 -71.46
N LYS A 463 -6.34 4.67 -71.49
CA LYS A 463 -5.60 5.81 -72.06
C LYS A 463 -5.72 5.87 -73.58
N ALA A 464 -5.75 4.73 -74.27
CA ALA A 464 -5.96 4.66 -75.73
C ALA A 464 -7.36 5.11 -76.17
N ILE A 465 -8.42 4.72 -75.44
CA ILE A 465 -9.80 5.15 -75.72
C ILE A 465 -9.99 6.66 -75.47
N LYS A 466 -9.31 7.23 -74.46
CA LYS A 466 -9.36 8.67 -74.17
C LYS A 466 -8.62 9.49 -75.25
N GLY A 467 -7.49 8.98 -75.76
CA GLY A 467 -6.76 9.59 -76.89
C GLY A 467 -7.55 9.57 -78.21
N LEU A 468 -8.29 8.51 -78.50
CA LEU A 468 -9.17 8.43 -79.68
C LEU A 468 -10.38 9.38 -79.61
N LYS A 469 -10.92 9.61 -78.40
CA LYS A 469 -12.01 10.59 -78.19
C LYS A 469 -11.54 12.04 -78.28
N GLU A 470 -10.30 12.36 -77.90
CA GLU A 470 -9.73 13.70 -78.11
C GLU A 470 -9.34 13.94 -79.57
N PHE A 471 -8.84 12.92 -80.29
CA PHE A 471 -8.51 13.04 -81.72
C PHE A 471 -9.77 13.23 -82.61
N GLY A 472 -10.86 12.52 -82.31
CA GLY A 472 -12.13 12.69 -83.02
C GLY A 472 -12.84 14.02 -82.73
N LYS A 473 -12.53 14.68 -81.61
CA LYS A 473 -13.06 16.01 -81.27
C LYS A 473 -12.27 17.13 -81.94
N LYS A 474 -10.98 16.90 -82.22
CA LYS A 474 -10.09 17.84 -82.92
C LYS A 474 -10.28 17.88 -84.45
N MET A 475 -10.80 16.81 -85.06
CA MET A 475 -11.14 16.78 -86.50
C MET A 475 -12.51 17.40 -86.85
N VAL A 476 -13.27 17.88 -85.87
CA VAL A 476 -14.58 18.53 -86.09
C VAL A 476 -14.52 20.05 -85.77
N GLU A 477 -13.35 20.56 -85.38
CA GLU A 477 -13.12 22.00 -85.10
C GLU A 477 -12.09 22.67 -86.02
N ASP A 478 -11.39 21.93 -86.91
CA ASP A 478 -10.45 22.50 -87.91
C ASP A 478 -10.85 22.05 -89.34
N ASP A 479 -11.88 22.69 -89.89
CA ASP A 479 -12.05 22.92 -91.34
C ASP A 479 -11.96 24.46 -91.52
N GLU A 480 -10.72 24.96 -91.36
CA GLU A 480 -10.15 26.12 -92.06
C GLU A 480 -8.70 25.79 -92.46
#